data_AF-A0A2A5APP1-F1
#
_entry.id   AF-A0A2A5APP1-F1
#
_cell.length_a   1.000
_cell.length_b   1.000
_cell.length_c   1.000
_cell.angle_alpha   90.00
_cell.angle_beta   90.00
_cell.angle_gamma   90.00
#
_symmetry.space_group_name_H-M   'P 1'
#
loop_
_entity.id
_entity.type
_entity.pdbx_description
1 polymer ?
#
loop_
_entity_poly.entity_id
_entity_poly.type
_entity_poly.pdbx_seq_one_letter_code
_entity_poly.pdbx_strand_id
1 'polypeptide(L)'
;MITESITWILFIIGVATSSMVGQFLAPKKFLRLVVNIEINDEAGLFYAKHWAMMVFVLGGLLIWAAFDETIRTPVILAAVLEKLVLVYMVLTNMKTPIGRGLLGAAAFDAVSSSILILYLTGAA
;
A
#
# COMPACT_ATOMS: atom_id res chain seq x y z
N MET A 1 -22.21 -3.86 -6.52
CA MET A 1 -21.42 -2.96 -7.39
C MET A 1 -19.92 -3.20 -7.23
N ILE A 2 -19.43 -3.37 -6.00
CA ILE A 2 -18.00 -3.64 -5.76
C ILE A 2 -17.62 -5.02 -6.29
N THR A 3 -18.46 -6.03 -6.03
CA THR A 3 -18.25 -7.39 -6.56
C THR A 3 -18.18 -7.42 -8.11
N GLU A 4 -19.04 -6.66 -8.79
CA GLU A 4 -19.05 -6.59 -10.27
C GLU A 4 -17.82 -5.85 -10.85
N SER A 5 -17.24 -4.95 -10.07
CA SER A 5 -16.09 -4.13 -10.46
C SER A 5 -14.77 -4.58 -9.84
N ILE A 6 -14.74 -5.75 -9.17
CA ILE A 6 -13.61 -6.14 -8.32
C ILE A 6 -12.31 -6.25 -9.12
N THR A 7 -12.36 -6.73 -10.36
CA THR A 7 -11.19 -6.78 -11.24
C THR A 7 -10.58 -5.39 -11.44
N TRP A 8 -11.39 -4.38 -11.75
CA TRP A 8 -10.89 -3.01 -11.92
C TRP A 8 -10.40 -2.40 -10.62
N ILE A 9 -11.10 -2.66 -9.51
CA ILE A 9 -10.69 -2.20 -8.18
C ILE A 9 -9.31 -2.75 -7.82
N LEU A 10 -9.11 -4.06 -7.95
CA LEU A 10 -7.84 -4.72 -7.67
C LEU A 10 -6.73 -4.24 -8.60
N PHE A 11 -7.03 -4.09 -9.89
CA PHE A 11 -6.08 -3.59 -10.87
C PHE A 11 -5.61 -2.17 -10.53
N ILE A 12 -6.53 -1.24 -10.25
CA ILE A 12 -6.20 0.16 -9.94
C ILE A 12 -5.41 0.27 -8.63
N ILE A 13 -5.87 -0.40 -7.57
CA ILE A 13 -5.16 -0.42 -6.28
C ILE A 13 -3.78 -1.04 -6.46
N GLY A 14 -3.68 -2.14 -7.21
CA GLY A 14 -2.44 -2.83 -7.50
C GLY A 14 -1.44 -1.97 -8.27
N VAL A 15 -1.88 -1.27 -9.31
CA VAL A 15 -1.04 -0.32 -10.09
C VAL A 15 -0.54 0.82 -9.22
N ALA A 16 -1.42 1.45 -8.44
CA ALA A 16 -1.04 2.52 -7.52
C ALA A 16 -0.04 2.03 -6.47
N THR A 17 -0.28 0.86 -5.87
CA THR A 17 0.61 0.23 -4.89
C THR A 17 1.96 -0.15 -5.50
N SER A 18 1.97 -0.60 -6.77
CA SER A 18 3.18 -0.95 -7.52
C SER A 18 4.09 0.25 -7.82
N SER A 19 3.58 1.49 -7.71
CA SER A 19 4.41 2.69 -7.88
C SER A 19 5.58 2.78 -6.90
N MET A 20 5.52 2.03 -5.78
CA MET A 20 6.58 1.94 -4.78
C MET A 20 7.91 1.38 -5.32
N VAL A 21 7.93 0.77 -6.50
CA VAL A 21 9.18 0.47 -7.22
C VAL A 21 10.05 1.73 -7.39
N GLY A 22 9.43 2.91 -7.49
CA GLY A 22 10.15 4.19 -7.51
C GLY A 22 10.94 4.46 -6.23
N GLN A 23 10.37 4.16 -5.06
CA GLN A 23 11.08 4.27 -3.78
C GLN A 23 12.21 3.24 -3.67
N PHE A 24 12.03 2.03 -4.18
CA PHE A 24 13.09 1.02 -4.20
C PHE A 24 14.30 1.49 -5.04
N LEU A 25 14.06 2.02 -6.24
CA LEU A 25 15.11 2.47 -7.16
C LEU A 25 15.78 3.77 -6.70
N ALA A 26 15.02 4.70 -6.12
CA ALA A 26 15.50 6.03 -5.75
C ALA A 26 14.94 6.50 -4.39
N PRO A 27 15.28 5.85 -3.26
CA PRO A 27 14.62 6.02 -1.97
C PRO A 27 14.67 7.47 -1.45
N LYS A 28 15.84 8.10 -1.45
CA LYS A 28 16.01 9.49 -0.98
C LYS A 28 15.17 10.48 -1.78
N LYS A 29 15.17 10.33 -3.11
CA LYS A 29 14.42 11.22 -4.01
C LYS A 29 12.93 11.02 -3.83
N PHE A 30 12.48 9.77 -3.77
CA PHE A 30 11.07 9.43 -3.61
C PHE A 30 10.53 9.93 -2.28
N LEU A 31 11.19 9.60 -1.16
CA LEU A 31 10.76 10.01 0.18
C LEU A 31 10.68 11.55 0.31
N ARG A 32 11.64 12.27 -0.29
CA ARG A 32 11.62 13.73 -0.29
C ARG A 32 10.51 14.32 -1.14
N LEU A 33 10.26 13.80 -2.35
CA LEU A 33 9.31 14.38 -3.31
C LEU A 33 7.86 13.97 -3.04
N VAL A 34 7.64 12.72 -2.63
CA VAL A 34 6.30 12.12 -2.50
C VAL A 34 5.81 12.20 -1.06
N VAL A 35 6.70 12.00 -0.09
CA VAL A 35 6.35 11.88 1.33
C VAL A 35 6.82 13.10 2.15
N ASN A 36 7.65 13.96 1.56
CA ASN A 36 8.30 15.10 2.23
C ASN A 36 9.06 14.70 3.51
N ILE A 37 9.73 13.54 3.48
CA ILE A 37 10.56 13.01 4.56
C ILE A 37 12.02 12.90 4.09
N GLU A 38 12.95 13.30 4.96
CA GLU A 38 14.38 13.09 4.75
C GLU A 38 14.90 12.03 5.74
N ILE A 39 15.35 10.90 5.20
CA ILE A 39 16.05 9.85 5.95
C ILE A 39 17.53 9.90 5.56
N ASN A 40 18.38 10.17 6.55
CA ASN A 40 19.82 10.33 6.34
C ASN A 40 20.63 9.17 6.91
N ASP A 41 20.04 8.35 7.79
CA ASP A 41 20.71 7.17 8.34
C ASP A 41 20.65 5.98 7.36
N GLU A 42 21.72 5.19 7.35
CA GLU A 42 21.90 4.09 6.39
C GLU A 42 20.91 2.94 6.63
N ALA A 43 20.64 2.60 7.89
CA ALA A 43 19.72 1.54 8.26
C ALA A 43 18.28 1.87 7.83
N GLY A 44 17.80 3.08 8.11
CA GLY A 44 16.49 3.57 7.72
C GLY A 44 16.29 3.54 6.21
N LEU A 45 17.30 3.96 5.44
CA LEU A 45 17.27 3.87 3.98
C LEU A 45 17.24 2.42 3.49
N PHE A 46 18.03 1.54 4.10
CA PHE A 46 18.05 0.12 3.76
C PHE A 46 16.66 -0.52 3.95
N TYR A 47 16.05 -0.32 5.11
CA TYR A 47 14.70 -0.83 5.40
C TYR A 47 13.63 -0.16 4.54
N ALA A 48 13.72 1.15 4.26
CA ALA A 48 12.78 1.85 3.40
C ALA A 48 12.81 1.32 1.95
N LYS A 49 13.99 0.95 1.43
CA LYS A 49 14.10 0.29 0.11
C LYS A 49 13.49 -1.11 0.14
N HIS A 50 13.83 -1.91 1.15
CA HIS A 50 13.33 -3.27 1.25
C HIS A 50 11.79 -3.30 1.37
N TRP A 51 11.23 -2.45 2.24
CA TRP A 51 9.78 -2.30 2.39
C TRP A 51 9.13 -1.85 1.08
N ALA A 52 9.72 -0.89 0.35
CA ALA A 52 9.20 -0.47 -0.95
C ALA A 52 9.12 -1.61 -1.97
N MET A 53 10.11 -2.52 -1.99
CA MET A 53 10.08 -3.70 -2.85
C MET A 53 8.97 -4.67 -2.42
N MET A 54 8.76 -4.88 -1.12
CA MET A 54 7.67 -5.70 -0.61
C MET A 54 6.30 -5.13 -1.05
N VAL A 55 6.10 -3.82 -0.92
CA VAL A 55 4.86 -3.16 -1.36
C VAL A 55 4.67 -3.27 -2.87
N PHE A 56 5.74 -3.11 -3.66
CA PHE A 56 5.69 -3.36 -5.11
C PHE A 56 5.23 -4.77 -5.45
N VAL A 57 5.80 -5.79 -4.80
CA VAL A 57 5.41 -7.20 -5.00
C VAL A 57 3.94 -7.41 -4.65
N LEU A 58 3.48 -6.84 -3.54
CA LEU A 58 2.09 -6.94 -3.12
C LEU A 58 1.13 -6.24 -4.10
N GLY A 59 1.54 -5.11 -4.67
CA GLY A 59 0.84 -4.44 -5.77
C GLY A 59 0.75 -5.32 -7.03
N GLY A 60 1.84 -5.99 -7.40
CA GLY A 60 1.85 -6.94 -8.52
C GLY A 60 0.95 -8.15 -8.27
N LEU A 61 0.91 -8.67 -7.04
CA LEU A 61 -0.01 -9.73 -6.65
C LEU A 61 -1.48 -9.28 -6.74
N LEU A 62 -1.81 -8.05 -6.33
CA LEU A 62 -3.15 -7.49 -6.49
C LEU A 62 -3.56 -7.39 -7.96
N ILE A 63 -2.64 -7.00 -8.85
CA ILE A 63 -2.88 -6.99 -10.29
C ILE A 63 -3.16 -8.42 -10.80
N TRP A 64 -2.40 -9.42 -10.36
CA TRP A 64 -2.66 -10.82 -10.74
C TRP A 64 -4.02 -11.30 -10.20
N ALA A 65 -4.31 -11.06 -8.92
CA ALA A 65 -5.59 -11.38 -8.27
C ALA A 65 -6.82 -10.73 -8.93
N ALA A 66 -6.63 -9.64 -9.68
CA ALA A 66 -7.69 -9.05 -10.49
C ALA A 66 -8.21 -10.01 -11.57
N PHE A 67 -7.33 -10.83 -12.14
CA PHE A 67 -7.60 -11.71 -13.28
C PHE A 67 -7.59 -13.21 -12.93
N ASP A 68 -7.11 -13.57 -11.74
CA ASP A 68 -7.10 -14.94 -11.25
C ASP A 68 -7.85 -15.04 -9.92
N GLU A 69 -9.04 -15.64 -9.96
CA GLU A 69 -9.92 -15.75 -8.80
C GLU A 69 -9.38 -16.70 -7.74
N THR A 70 -8.55 -17.67 -8.14
CA THR A 70 -8.06 -18.74 -7.25
C THR A 70 -7.12 -18.21 -6.18
N ILE A 71 -6.38 -17.14 -6.48
CA ILE A 71 -5.45 -16.48 -5.56
C ILE A 71 -6.02 -15.21 -4.93
N ARG A 72 -7.21 -14.78 -5.36
CA ARG A 72 -7.73 -13.44 -5.04
C ARG A 72 -7.89 -13.23 -3.54
N THR A 73 -8.60 -14.12 -2.86
CA THR A 73 -8.87 -14.01 -1.43
C THR A 73 -7.59 -13.93 -0.58
N PRO A 74 -6.61 -14.87 -0.68
CA PRO A 74 -5.40 -14.78 0.13
C PRO A 74 -4.56 -13.53 -0.17
N VAL A 75 -4.51 -13.07 -1.43
CA VAL A 75 -3.81 -11.84 -1.80
C VAL A 75 -4.48 -10.61 -1.21
N ILE A 76 -5.80 -10.51 -1.29
CA ILE A 76 -6.55 -9.39 -0.70
C ILE A 76 -6.33 -9.35 0.82
N LEU A 77 -6.37 -10.49 1.49
CA LEU A 77 -6.13 -10.56 2.94
C LEU A 77 -4.72 -10.06 3.29
N ALA A 78 -3.69 -10.50 2.57
CA ALA A 78 -2.33 -10.03 2.78
C ALA A 78 -2.20 -8.52 2.55
N ALA A 79 -2.81 -8.00 1.48
CA ALA A 79 -2.83 -6.56 1.17
C ALA A 79 -3.54 -5.73 2.24
N VAL A 80 -4.71 -6.17 2.70
CA VAL A 80 -5.46 -5.48 3.75
C VAL A 80 -4.65 -5.44 5.05
N LEU A 81 -4.04 -6.55 5.47
CA LEU A 81 -3.26 -6.60 6.71
C LEU A 81 -2.07 -5.64 6.67
N GLU A 82 -1.30 -5.65 5.58
CA GLU A 82 -0.14 -4.76 5.42
C GLU A 82 -0.55 -3.28 5.46
N LYS A 83 -1.59 -2.93 4.70
CA LYS A 83 -2.13 -1.56 4.63
C LYS A 83 -2.67 -1.08 5.97
N LEU A 84 -3.42 -1.91 6.70
CA LEU A 84 -3.96 -1.55 8.01
C LEU A 84 -2.86 -1.33 9.05
N VAL A 85 -1.76 -2.09 8.99
CA VAL A 85 -0.60 -1.85 9.85
C VAL A 85 0.01 -0.48 9.57
N LEU A 86 0.18 -0.09 8.30
CA LEU A 86 0.67 1.25 7.96
C LEU A 86 -0.28 2.35 8.46
N VAL A 87 -1.58 2.19 8.23
CA VAL A 87 -2.61 3.13 8.72
C VAL A 87 -2.50 3.30 10.24
N TYR A 88 -2.44 2.20 10.98
CA TYR A 88 -2.29 2.22 12.43
C TYR A 88 -1.01 2.93 12.87
N MET A 89 0.13 2.62 12.24
CA MET A 89 1.41 3.26 12.55
C MET A 89 1.38 4.77 12.29
N VAL A 90 0.75 5.21 11.19
CA VAL A 90 0.62 6.64 10.88
C VAL A 90 -0.28 7.34 11.90
N LEU A 91 -1.46 6.78 12.20
CA LEU A 91 -2.41 7.36 13.16
C LEU A 91 -1.82 7.49 14.57
N THR A 92 -1.03 6.51 15.00
CA THR A 92 -0.34 6.56 16.31
C THR A 92 0.85 7.50 16.33
N ASN A 93 1.40 7.88 15.16
CA ASN A 93 2.57 8.76 15.03
C ASN A 93 2.23 10.14 14.43
N MET A 94 0.96 10.54 14.40
CA MET A 94 0.47 11.82 13.81
C MET A 94 1.13 13.10 14.35
N LYS A 95 1.71 13.02 15.55
CA LYS A 95 2.41 14.15 16.18
C LYS A 95 3.86 14.30 15.67
N THR A 96 4.38 13.31 14.97
CA THR A 96 5.74 13.30 14.42
C THR A 96 5.76 13.77 12.96
N PRO A 97 6.87 14.33 12.45
CA PRO A 97 7.01 14.65 11.03
C PRO A 97 6.79 13.44 10.12
N ILE A 98 7.24 12.25 10.55
CA ILE A 98 7.12 11.01 9.78
C ILE A 98 5.66 10.61 9.60
N GLY A 99 4.87 10.60 10.68
CA GLY A 99 3.44 10.29 10.61
C GLY A 99 2.69 11.26 9.70
N ARG A 100 3.00 12.56 9.76
CA ARG A 100 2.38 13.57 8.89
C ARG A 100 2.76 13.41 7.42
N GLY A 101 4.03 13.09 7.11
CA GLY A 101 4.48 12.87 5.74
C GLY A 101 3.78 11.69 5.06
N LEU A 102 3.46 10.65 5.83
CA LEU A 102 2.82 9.42 5.33
C LEU A 102 1.28 9.48 5.33
N LEU A 103 0.66 10.62 5.67
CA LEU A 103 -0.80 10.76 5.71
C LEU A 103 -1.48 10.42 4.38
N GLY A 104 -0.90 10.84 3.26
CA GLY A 104 -1.44 10.53 1.93
C GLY A 104 -1.46 9.01 1.66
N ALA A 105 -0.38 8.32 2.02
CA ALA A 105 -0.31 6.86 1.90
C ALA A 105 -1.32 6.17 2.83
N ALA A 106 -1.41 6.60 4.09
CA ALA A 106 -2.38 6.06 5.04
C ALA A 106 -3.82 6.30 4.60
N ALA A 107 -4.14 7.46 4.03
CA ALA A 107 -5.48 7.74 3.52
C ALA A 107 -5.84 6.81 2.35
N PHE A 108 -4.93 6.65 1.39
CA PHE A 108 -5.10 5.71 0.28
C PHE A 108 -5.28 4.27 0.78
N ASP A 109 -4.46 3.87 1.74
CA ASP A 109 -4.49 2.51 2.30
C ASP A 109 -5.73 2.25 3.14
N ALA A 110 -6.23 3.24 3.88
CA ALA A 110 -7.49 3.15 4.60
C ALA A 110 -8.66 2.93 3.64
N VAL A 111 -8.77 3.76 2.59
CA VAL A 111 -9.83 3.66 1.58
C VAL A 111 -9.76 2.32 0.86
N SER A 112 -8.56 1.94 0.38
CA SER A 112 -8.33 0.66 -0.31
C SER A 112 -8.72 -0.51 0.57
N SER A 113 -8.26 -0.52 1.84
CA SER A 113 -8.57 -1.58 2.79
C SER A 113 -10.06 -1.68 3.09
N SER A 114 -10.76 -0.55 3.27
CA SER A 114 -12.20 -0.54 3.49
C SER A 114 -12.96 -1.16 2.31
N ILE A 115 -12.63 -0.80 1.07
CA ILE A 115 -13.25 -1.37 -0.13
C ILE A 115 -13.01 -2.88 -0.21
N LEU A 116 -11.78 -3.32 0.04
CA LEU A 116 -11.39 -4.72 -0.02
C LEU A 116 -12.04 -5.56 1.09
N ILE A 117 -12.21 -5.01 2.30
CA ILE A 117 -12.94 -5.65 3.40
C ILE A 117 -14.43 -5.79 3.06
N LEU A 118 -15.05 -4.75 2.48
CA LEU A 118 -16.45 -4.82 2.04
C LEU A 118 -16.65 -5.92 0.99
N TYR A 119 -15.70 -6.08 0.06
CA TYR A 119 -15.68 -7.20 -0.88
C TYR A 119 -15.57 -8.55 -0.18
N LEU A 120 -14.57 -8.73 0.71
CA LEU A 120 -14.34 -10.01 1.41
C LEU A 120 -15.52 -10.44 2.29
N THR A 121 -16.25 -9.49 2.85
CA THR A 121 -17.41 -9.75 3.72
C THR A 121 -18.71 -9.95 2.95
N GLY A 122 -18.71 -9.74 1.63
CA GLY A 122 -19.92 -9.78 0.80
C GLY A 122 -20.90 -8.64 1.10
N ALA A 123 -20.44 -7.58 1.78
CA ALA A 123 -21.28 -6.48 2.20
C ALA A 123 -21.58 -5.47 1.06
N ALA A 124 -20.93 -5.57 -0.12
CA ALA A 124 -21.10 -4.66 -1.27
C ALA A 124 -20.64 -5.17 -2.66
#